data_AF-C0RC66-F1
#
_entry.id   AF-C0RC66-F1
#
_cell.length_a   1.000
_cell.length_b   1.000
_cell.length_c   1.000
_cell.angle_alpha   90.00
_cell.angle_beta   90.00
_cell.angle_gamma   90.00
#
_symmetry.space_group_name_H-M   'P 1'
#
loop_
_entity.id
_entity.type
_entity.pdbx_description
1 polymer ?
#
loop_
_entity_poly.entity_id
_entity_poly.type
_entity_poly.pdbx_seq_one_letter_code
_entity_poly.pdbx_strand_id
1 'polypeptide(L)'
;MNALFKNNLTYKRKYIKPLNPILFTQFYIRTYNTNSNATIEIKSEAQYLGQYDKITLTKGKLKSISILAHKNSMDKRGLKNLLKLKNHEDFNYFYENNYIRCCLNFEDRQKREINLMPLFHYHSLLSINRAILNKDKSGDLEFGSSFYVSTNYTWKYLSFAKFQKSLNKVKLIYSPYSNKKYYIRVSQNIYDTLKILTNASKLREFIK
;
A
#
# COMPACT_ATOMS: atom_id res chain seq x y z
N MET A 1 60.00 -9.12 -4.99
CA MET A 1 59.39 -7.96 -5.69
C MET A 1 57.92 -7.90 -5.34
N ASN A 2 57.54 -6.83 -4.62
CA ASN A 2 56.22 -6.16 -4.50
C ASN A 2 54.97 -7.00 -4.13
N ALA A 3 54.10 -6.64 -3.18
CA ALA A 3 54.04 -5.56 -2.20
C ALA A 3 52.94 -5.88 -1.17
N LEU A 4 53.04 -5.25 0.00
CA LEU A 4 52.16 -5.27 1.16
C LEU A 4 50.70 -4.80 0.89
N PHE A 5 49.78 -5.33 1.70
CA PHE A 5 48.64 -4.68 2.37
C PHE A 5 48.01 -3.42 1.73
N LYS A 6 46.68 -3.46 1.50
CA LYS A 6 45.70 -2.58 2.19
C LYS A 6 44.25 -2.81 1.73
N ASN A 7 43.38 -2.82 2.75
CA ASN A 7 41.92 -2.64 2.71
C ASN A 7 41.38 -1.80 1.54
N ASN A 8 40.21 -2.21 1.03
CA ASN A 8 39.04 -1.32 1.00
C ASN A 8 37.73 -2.10 0.84
N LEU A 9 37.18 -2.51 2.00
CA LEU A 9 35.76 -2.39 2.30
C LEU A 9 35.28 -0.98 1.90
N THR A 10 34.86 -0.78 0.65
CA THR A 10 34.02 0.37 0.26
C THR A 10 33.56 0.23 -1.20
N TYR A 11 32.69 -0.75 -1.49
CA TYR A 11 31.69 -0.46 -2.53
C TYR A 11 30.67 0.49 -1.92
N LYS A 12 30.96 1.77 -2.13
CA LYS A 12 30.17 2.95 -1.80
C LYS A 12 28.69 2.66 -2.05
N ARG A 13 27.91 2.56 -0.97
CA ARG A 13 26.46 2.80 -0.98
C ARG A 13 26.22 4.24 -1.43
N LYS A 14 26.27 4.49 -2.74
CA LYS A 14 25.73 5.71 -3.35
C LYS A 14 24.55 5.25 -4.21
N TYR A 15 23.36 5.44 -3.65
CA TYR A 15 22.06 5.19 -4.28
C TYR A 15 21.64 3.72 -4.43
N ILE A 16 21.55 2.98 -3.32
CA ILE A 16 20.53 1.94 -3.26
C ILE A 16 19.19 2.69 -3.23
N LYS A 17 18.60 2.94 -4.41
CA LYS A 17 17.15 3.19 -4.51
C LYS A 17 16.48 2.16 -3.61
N PRO A 18 15.50 2.51 -2.77
CA PRO A 18 14.82 1.51 -1.95
C PRO A 18 14.37 0.40 -2.91
N LEU A 19 14.93 -0.81 -2.73
CA LEU A 19 14.57 -1.96 -3.54
C LEU A 19 13.04 -2.00 -3.52
N ASN A 20 12.41 -1.82 -4.67
CA ASN A 20 10.97 -1.96 -4.77
C ASN A 20 10.73 -3.48 -4.84
N PRO A 21 10.30 -4.15 -3.74
CA PRO A 21 10.17 -5.61 -3.73
C PRO A 21 9.10 -6.10 -4.71
N ILE A 22 8.28 -5.20 -5.27
CA ILE A 22 7.34 -5.49 -6.36
C ILE A 22 8.08 -5.89 -7.64
N LEU A 23 9.27 -5.33 -7.91
CA LEU A 23 9.97 -5.54 -9.19
C LEU A 23 10.54 -6.96 -9.36
N PHE A 24 10.80 -7.68 -8.27
CA PHE A 24 11.36 -9.05 -8.32
C PHE A 24 10.33 -10.13 -7.97
N THR A 25 9.11 -9.75 -7.60
CA THR A 25 8.07 -10.69 -7.20
C THR A 25 7.05 -10.81 -8.33
N GLN A 26 6.83 -12.03 -8.81
CA GLN A 26 5.75 -12.31 -9.76
C GLN A 26 4.44 -12.59 -9.02
N PHE A 27 3.34 -12.08 -9.56
CA PHE A 27 2.01 -12.26 -8.99
C PHE A 27 1.04 -12.81 -10.04
N TYR A 28 0.13 -13.66 -9.60
CA TYR A 28 -1.18 -13.74 -10.27
C TYR A 28 -1.98 -12.52 -9.83
N ILE A 29 -2.62 -11.82 -10.78
CA ILE A 29 -3.33 -10.57 -10.51
C ILE A 29 -4.74 -10.68 -11.06
N ARG A 30 -5.71 -10.23 -10.26
CA ARG A 30 -7.06 -9.97 -10.75
C ARG A 30 -7.55 -8.60 -10.29
N THR A 31 -8.07 -7.81 -11.21
CA THR A 31 -8.52 -6.44 -10.96
C THR A 31 -10.03 -6.34 -11.08
N TYR A 32 -10.64 -5.68 -10.10
CA TYR A 32 -12.08 -5.52 -9.96
C TYR A 32 -12.44 -4.04 -9.97
N ASN A 33 -13.25 -3.62 -10.95
CA ASN A 33 -13.78 -2.26 -10.98
C ASN A 33 -14.72 -2.05 -9.79
N THR A 34 -14.78 -0.82 -9.27
CA THR A 34 -15.67 -0.45 -8.17
C THR A 34 -16.44 0.82 -8.49
N ASN A 35 -17.70 0.86 -8.06
CA ASN A 35 -18.54 2.06 -8.12
C ASN A 35 -18.38 2.93 -6.86
N SER A 36 -17.35 2.67 -6.04
CA SER A 36 -17.11 3.38 -4.79
C SER A 36 -16.89 4.87 -4.98
N ASN A 37 -17.45 5.67 -4.08
CA ASN A 37 -17.18 7.10 -3.96
C ASN A 37 -16.02 7.40 -2.98
N ALA A 38 -15.21 6.38 -2.67
CA ALA A 38 -13.98 6.57 -1.91
C ALA A 38 -12.99 7.46 -2.67
N THR A 39 -12.33 8.36 -1.94
CA THR A 39 -11.35 9.28 -2.49
C THR A 39 -10.07 9.25 -1.68
N ILE A 40 -8.96 9.53 -2.34
CA ILE A 40 -7.65 9.70 -1.73
C ILE A 40 -7.09 11.08 -2.06
N GLU A 41 -6.32 11.62 -1.14
CA GLU A 41 -5.50 12.81 -1.33
C GLU A 41 -4.12 12.53 -0.74
N ILE A 42 -3.10 12.55 -1.60
CA ILE A 42 -1.70 12.43 -1.21
C ILE A 42 -1.08 13.82 -1.33
N LYS A 43 -0.48 14.30 -0.25
CA LYS A 43 0.37 15.48 -0.28
C LYS A 43 1.78 15.03 0.06
N SER A 44 2.76 15.38 -0.74
CA SER A 44 4.17 15.14 -0.43
C SER A 44 5.05 16.23 -0.99
N GLU A 45 6.13 16.58 -0.29
CA GLU A 45 7.21 17.37 -0.92
C GLU A 45 7.81 16.61 -2.10
N ALA A 46 8.20 17.36 -3.12
CA ALA A 46 8.72 16.90 -4.40
C ALA A 46 9.85 15.87 -4.26
N GLN A 47 10.78 16.14 -3.34
CA GLN A 47 11.96 15.32 -3.06
C GLN A 47 11.61 13.88 -2.65
N TYR A 48 10.51 13.67 -1.92
CA TYR A 48 10.09 12.33 -1.50
C TYR A 48 9.40 11.55 -2.62
N LEU A 49 8.80 12.24 -3.59
CA LEU A 49 8.26 11.64 -4.81
C LEU A 49 9.26 11.59 -5.96
N GLY A 50 10.47 12.14 -5.80
CA GLY A 50 11.46 12.23 -6.88
C GLY A 50 11.00 13.12 -8.04
N GLN A 51 10.16 14.12 -7.75
CA GLN A 51 9.67 15.11 -8.72
C GLN A 51 10.47 16.41 -8.59
N TYR A 52 10.61 17.13 -9.69
CA TYR A 52 11.39 18.37 -9.77
C TYR A 52 10.65 19.62 -9.27
N ASP A 53 9.31 19.54 -9.10
CA ASP A 53 8.47 20.67 -8.68
C ASP A 53 7.77 20.49 -7.33
N LYS A 54 7.62 21.63 -6.62
CA LYS A 54 6.98 21.82 -5.30
C LYS A 54 5.72 20.97 -5.09
N ILE A 55 5.61 20.45 -3.86
CA ILE A 55 4.43 19.83 -3.22
C ILE A 55 3.37 19.29 -4.21
N THR A 56 3.46 18.01 -4.56
CA THR A 56 2.44 17.34 -5.39
C THR A 56 1.23 17.02 -4.51
N LEU A 57 0.13 17.74 -4.72
CA LEU A 57 -1.18 17.38 -4.17
C LEU A 57 -1.93 16.55 -5.20
N THR A 58 -1.91 15.24 -5.02
CA THR A 58 -2.60 14.31 -5.93
C THR A 58 -3.91 13.86 -5.29
N LYS A 59 -5.02 14.01 -6.00
CA LYS A 59 -6.36 13.58 -5.55
C LYS A 59 -6.94 12.59 -6.55
N GLY A 60 -7.50 11.48 -6.06
CA GLY A 60 -8.13 10.49 -6.92
C GLY A 60 -9.38 9.88 -6.32
N LYS A 61 -10.22 9.32 -7.18
CA LYS A 61 -11.39 8.50 -6.83
C LYS A 61 -11.03 7.03 -7.01
N LEU A 62 -11.46 6.17 -6.10
CA LEU A 62 -11.21 4.72 -6.19
C LEU A 62 -11.93 4.19 -7.43
N LYS A 63 -11.16 3.62 -8.36
CA LYS A 63 -11.65 3.11 -9.65
C LYS A 63 -11.69 1.59 -9.66
N SER A 64 -10.66 0.95 -9.09
CA SER A 64 -10.57 -0.50 -9.04
C SER A 64 -9.75 -0.98 -7.85
N ILE A 65 -9.82 -2.28 -7.59
CA ILE A 65 -9.05 -2.99 -6.59
C ILE A 65 -8.37 -4.16 -7.29
N SER A 66 -7.05 -4.24 -7.21
CA SER A 66 -6.29 -5.41 -7.68
C SER A 66 -5.96 -6.31 -6.51
N ILE A 67 -6.24 -7.60 -6.64
CA ILE A 67 -5.82 -8.65 -5.73
C ILE A 67 -4.64 -9.39 -6.36
N LEU A 68 -3.53 -9.47 -5.64
CA LEU A 68 -2.27 -10.03 -6.10
C LEU A 68 -1.91 -11.22 -5.22
N ALA A 69 -1.69 -12.39 -5.81
CA ALA A 69 -1.24 -13.59 -5.11
C ALA A 69 0.19 -13.96 -5.55
N HIS A 70 1.10 -14.16 -4.60
CA HIS A 70 2.50 -14.48 -4.87
C HIS A 70 2.61 -15.77 -5.72
N LYS A 71 3.10 -15.65 -6.95
CA LYS A 71 3.13 -16.75 -7.92
C LYS A 71 3.98 -17.92 -7.44
N ASN A 72 5.17 -17.67 -6.89
CA ASN A 72 6.02 -18.75 -6.36
C ASN A 72 5.36 -19.53 -5.21
N SER A 73 4.57 -18.86 -4.37
CA SER A 73 3.86 -19.53 -3.26
C SER A 73 2.67 -20.33 -3.77
N MET A 74 1.95 -19.77 -4.75
CA MET A 74 0.85 -20.41 -5.46
C MET A 74 1.30 -21.66 -6.23
N ASP A 75 2.36 -21.56 -7.03
CA ASP A 75 2.88 -22.64 -7.86
C ASP A 75 3.37 -23.83 -7.03
N LYS A 76 4.00 -23.58 -5.87
CA LYS A 76 4.39 -24.62 -4.90
C LYS A 76 3.20 -25.44 -4.37
N ARG A 77 1.99 -24.89 -4.44
CA ARG A 77 0.72 -25.55 -4.06
C ARG A 77 -0.07 -26.04 -5.29
N GLY A 78 0.50 -25.97 -6.49
CA GLY A 78 -0.19 -26.34 -7.73
C GLY A 78 -1.30 -25.36 -8.17
N LEU A 79 -1.35 -24.17 -7.58
CA LEU A 79 -2.38 -23.17 -7.83
C LEU A 79 -1.94 -22.21 -8.94
N LYS A 80 -2.66 -22.18 -10.06
CA LYS A 80 -2.27 -21.37 -11.25
C LYS A 80 -3.07 -20.08 -11.47
N ASN A 81 -3.98 -19.71 -10.55
CA ASN A 81 -4.72 -18.44 -10.56
C ASN A 81 -5.46 -18.21 -9.23
N LEU A 82 -5.97 -16.98 -9.01
CA LEU A 82 -6.69 -16.62 -7.78
C LEU A 82 -8.01 -17.37 -7.56
N LEU A 83 -8.71 -17.78 -8.62
CA LEU A 83 -9.96 -18.54 -8.47
C LEU A 83 -9.72 -19.90 -7.85
N LYS A 84 -8.61 -20.55 -8.21
CA LYS A 84 -8.20 -21.80 -7.55
C LYS A 84 -7.85 -21.57 -6.09
N LEU A 85 -7.12 -20.50 -5.77
CA LEU A 85 -6.79 -20.16 -4.38
C LEU A 85 -8.04 -19.91 -3.53
N LYS A 86 -9.04 -19.21 -4.08
CA LYS A 86 -10.32 -18.91 -3.38
C LYS A 86 -10.92 -20.15 -2.73
N ASN A 87 -10.94 -21.27 -3.46
CA ASN A 87 -11.57 -22.52 -3.02
C ASN A 87 -10.58 -23.48 -2.34
N HIS A 88 -9.33 -23.08 -2.15
CA HIS A 88 -8.29 -23.91 -1.55
C HIS A 88 -8.28 -23.78 -0.02
N GLU A 89 -7.96 -24.87 0.67
CA GLU A 89 -7.87 -24.91 2.14
C GLU A 89 -6.84 -23.90 2.69
N ASP A 90 -5.70 -23.76 2.00
CA ASP A 90 -4.62 -22.83 2.36
C ASP A 90 -4.96 -21.34 2.15
N PHE A 91 -6.17 -20.95 1.72
CA PHE A 91 -6.47 -19.53 1.48
C PHE A 91 -6.13 -18.64 2.69
N ASN A 92 -6.48 -19.08 3.91
CA ASN A 92 -6.21 -18.32 5.13
C ASN A 92 -4.70 -18.24 5.39
N TYR A 93 -3.96 -19.33 5.17
CA TYR A 93 -2.50 -19.32 5.26
C TYR A 93 -1.89 -18.28 4.31
N PHE A 94 -2.36 -18.20 3.07
CA PHE A 94 -1.90 -17.19 2.11
C PHE A 94 -2.22 -15.76 2.54
N TYR A 95 -3.41 -15.57 3.14
CA TYR A 95 -3.84 -14.28 3.66
C TYR A 95 -2.97 -13.81 4.84
N GLU A 96 -2.81 -14.65 5.85
CA GLU A 96 -2.09 -14.35 7.10
C GLU A 96 -0.60 -14.13 6.88
N ASN A 97 0.00 -14.85 5.92
CA ASN A 97 1.42 -14.74 5.59
C ASN A 97 1.73 -13.65 4.55
N ASN A 98 0.78 -12.75 4.26
CA ASN A 98 0.95 -11.64 3.30
C ASN A 98 1.32 -12.11 1.88
N TYR A 99 0.95 -13.34 1.51
CA TYR A 99 1.07 -13.88 0.16
C TYR A 99 -0.09 -13.43 -0.75
N ILE A 100 -1.17 -12.90 -0.16
CA ILE A 100 -2.18 -12.11 -0.85
C ILE A 100 -1.97 -10.64 -0.49
N ARG A 101 -1.84 -9.79 -1.51
CA ARG A 101 -1.77 -8.34 -1.37
C ARG A 101 -2.92 -7.71 -2.13
N CYS A 102 -3.31 -6.51 -1.70
CA CYS A 102 -4.30 -5.72 -2.42
C CYS A 102 -3.70 -4.38 -2.82
N CYS A 103 -4.04 -3.92 -4.02
CA CYS A 103 -3.69 -2.60 -4.50
C CYS A 103 -4.99 -1.83 -4.75
N LEU A 104 -5.12 -0.69 -4.09
CA LEU A 104 -6.23 0.24 -4.28
C LEU A 104 -5.84 1.18 -5.42
N ASN A 105 -6.57 1.13 -6.53
CA ASN A 105 -6.28 1.90 -7.72
C ASN A 105 -7.24 3.08 -7.80
N PHE A 106 -6.70 4.28 -7.67
CA PHE A 106 -7.43 5.53 -7.79
C PHE A 106 -7.10 6.20 -9.12
N GLU A 107 -8.03 7.00 -9.60
CA GLU A 107 -7.87 7.79 -10.81
C GLU A 107 -8.11 9.27 -10.48
N ASP A 108 -7.22 10.14 -10.93
CA ASP A 108 -7.39 11.59 -10.80
C ASP A 108 -8.26 12.18 -11.91
N ARG A 109 -8.53 13.49 -11.82
CA ARG A 109 -9.36 14.20 -12.83
C ARG A 109 -8.75 14.20 -14.24
N GLN A 110 -7.45 13.96 -14.36
CA GLN A 110 -6.72 13.88 -15.62
C GLN A 110 -6.56 12.42 -16.10
N LYS A 111 -7.32 11.47 -15.53
CA LYS A 111 -7.25 10.03 -15.81
C LYS A 111 -5.88 9.40 -15.49
N ARG A 112 -5.09 10.02 -14.62
CA ARG A 112 -3.81 9.45 -14.18
C ARG A 112 -4.04 8.48 -13.04
N GLU A 113 -3.33 7.37 -13.09
CA GLU A 113 -3.43 6.32 -12.08
C GLU A 113 -2.61 6.67 -10.83
N ILE A 114 -3.23 6.39 -9.68
CA ILE A 114 -2.63 6.46 -8.36
C ILE A 114 -2.84 5.09 -7.71
N ASN A 115 -1.76 4.37 -7.45
CA ASN A 115 -1.85 3.04 -6.85
C ASN A 115 -1.40 3.12 -5.39
N LEU A 116 -2.21 2.57 -4.48
CA LEU A 116 -1.88 2.46 -3.07
C LEU A 116 -1.85 0.98 -2.69
N MET A 117 -0.65 0.45 -2.44
CA MET A 117 -0.45 -0.94 -2.05
C MET A 117 0.15 -0.99 -0.63
N PRO A 118 -0.53 -1.59 0.36
CA PRO A 118 0.03 -1.84 1.67
C PRO A 118 1.33 -2.67 1.61
N LEU A 119 2.29 -2.36 2.48
CA LEU A 119 3.45 -3.24 2.69
C LEU A 119 2.99 -4.57 3.32
N PHE A 120 2.23 -4.47 4.41
CA PHE A 120 1.57 -5.57 5.09
C PHE A 120 0.07 -5.39 4.92
N HIS A 121 -0.53 -6.23 4.07
CA HIS A 121 -1.89 -6.09 3.60
C HIS A 121 -2.90 -5.89 4.74
N TYR A 122 -2.88 -6.82 5.70
CA TYR A 122 -3.78 -6.80 6.83
C TYR A 122 -3.55 -5.57 7.72
N HIS A 123 -2.31 -5.32 8.15
CA HIS A 123 -1.99 -4.25 9.10
C HIS A 123 -2.34 -2.85 8.58
N SER A 124 -1.83 -2.44 7.42
CA SER A 124 -1.98 -1.03 7.00
C SER A 124 -3.43 -0.68 6.66
N LEU A 125 -4.19 -1.61 6.07
CA LEU A 125 -5.61 -1.39 5.76
C LEU A 125 -6.46 -1.45 7.03
N LEU A 126 -6.17 -2.38 7.95
CA LEU A 126 -6.89 -2.50 9.21
C LEU A 126 -6.69 -1.26 10.07
N SER A 127 -5.48 -0.70 10.11
CA SER A 127 -5.19 0.55 10.80
C SER A 127 -6.05 1.72 10.29
N ILE A 128 -6.29 1.83 8.98
CA ILE A 128 -7.23 2.84 8.44
C ILE A 128 -8.66 2.52 8.91
N ASN A 129 -9.07 1.26 8.82
CA ASN A 129 -10.41 0.82 9.20
C ASN A 129 -10.72 1.13 10.68
N ARG A 130 -9.75 0.84 11.56
CA ARG A 130 -9.81 1.16 12.99
C ARG A 130 -9.77 2.66 13.25
N ALA A 131 -8.95 3.41 12.51
CA ALA A 131 -8.91 4.87 12.62
C ALA A 131 -10.25 5.53 12.20
N ILE A 132 -10.98 4.96 11.23
CA ILE A 132 -12.36 5.40 10.88
C ILE A 132 -13.31 5.19 12.07
N LEU A 133 -13.25 4.01 12.69
CA LEU A 133 -14.15 3.59 13.78
C LEU A 133 -13.79 4.17 15.16
N ASN A 134 -12.56 4.64 15.35
CA ASN A 134 -12.10 5.18 16.63
C ASN A 134 -13.03 6.34 17.05
N LYS A 135 -13.30 6.52 18.35
CA LYS A 135 -14.10 7.65 18.84
C LYS A 135 -13.30 8.96 18.77
N ASP A 136 -12.01 8.91 19.09
CA ASP A 136 -11.11 10.07 19.19
C ASP A 136 -10.82 10.69 17.83
N LYS A 137 -10.73 12.03 17.78
CA LYS A 137 -10.44 12.76 16.53
C LYS A 137 -8.99 12.61 16.07
N SER A 138 -8.09 12.10 16.91
CA SER A 138 -6.70 11.84 16.56
C SER A 138 -6.09 10.84 17.54
N GLY A 139 -5.06 10.14 17.11
CA GLY A 139 -4.36 9.20 17.96
C GLY A 139 -3.23 8.51 17.21
N ASP A 140 -2.63 7.53 17.88
CA ASP A 140 -1.65 6.65 17.27
C ASP A 140 -2.35 5.56 16.45
N LEU A 141 -1.73 5.15 15.36
CA LEU A 141 -2.16 3.98 14.61
C LEU A 141 -1.73 2.74 15.40
N GLU A 142 -2.64 1.82 15.61
CA GLU A 142 -2.37 0.59 16.37
C GLU A 142 -1.24 -0.25 15.76
N PHE A 143 -1.12 -0.22 14.43
CA PHE A 143 0.04 -0.70 13.70
C PHE A 143 0.58 0.43 12.84
N GLY A 144 1.92 0.58 12.84
CA GLY A 144 2.61 1.41 11.85
C GLY A 144 2.11 1.06 10.45
N SER A 145 1.53 2.03 9.76
CA SER A 145 0.85 1.79 8.48
C SER A 145 1.74 2.23 7.35
N SER A 146 2.19 1.26 6.56
CA SER A 146 3.12 1.49 5.47
C SER A 146 2.53 1.10 4.14
N PHE A 147 2.83 1.89 3.12
CA PHE A 147 2.30 1.76 1.77
C PHE A 147 3.37 2.04 0.73
N TYR A 148 3.34 1.26 -0.34
CA TYR A 148 3.89 1.67 -1.62
C TYR A 148 2.84 2.49 -2.36
N VAL A 149 3.23 3.69 -2.78
CA VAL A 149 2.40 4.63 -3.51
C VAL A 149 3.01 4.84 -4.89
N SER A 150 2.23 4.61 -5.94
CA SER A 150 2.59 4.98 -7.31
C SER A 150 1.77 6.17 -7.75
N THR A 151 2.43 7.19 -8.28
CA THR A 151 1.81 8.27 -9.07
C THR A 151 2.61 8.38 -10.35
N ASN A 152 1.98 8.12 -11.51
CA ASN A 152 2.69 8.06 -12.80
C ASN A 152 3.85 7.04 -12.81
N TYR A 153 3.53 5.78 -12.51
CA TYR A 153 4.41 4.60 -12.63
C TYR A 153 5.67 4.55 -11.73
N THR A 154 5.90 5.57 -10.91
CA THR A 154 7.01 5.57 -9.95
C THR A 154 6.51 5.22 -8.55
N TRP A 155 6.97 4.10 -8.02
CA TRP A 155 6.63 3.63 -6.68
C TRP A 155 7.49 4.26 -5.59
N LYS A 156 6.86 4.65 -4.48
CA LYS A 156 7.48 5.25 -3.31
C LYS A 156 6.95 4.62 -2.04
N TYR A 157 7.83 4.40 -1.07
CA TYR A 157 7.44 3.89 0.23
C TYR A 157 7.09 5.04 1.16
N LEU A 158 5.90 5.01 1.74
CA LEU A 158 5.42 5.94 2.77
C LEU A 158 5.03 5.13 4.01
N SER A 159 5.36 5.66 5.19
CA SER A 159 4.99 5.07 6.47
C SER A 159 4.28 6.11 7.34
N PHE A 160 3.37 5.66 8.19
CA PHE A 160 2.55 6.50 9.04
C PHE A 160 2.44 5.89 10.43
N ALA A 161 2.47 6.74 11.46
CA ALA A 161 2.36 6.33 12.85
C ALA A 161 1.10 6.90 13.54
N LYS A 162 0.49 7.96 12.99
CA LYS A 162 -0.64 8.64 13.62
C LYS A 162 -1.79 8.87 12.65
N PHE A 163 -2.98 9.07 13.19
CA PHE A 163 -4.15 9.49 12.43
C PHE A 163 -4.80 10.75 12.98
N GLN A 164 -5.50 11.46 12.11
CA GLN A 164 -6.38 12.56 12.46
C GLN A 164 -7.66 12.46 11.60
N LYS A 165 -8.82 12.42 12.26
CA LYS A 165 -10.13 12.43 11.61
C LYS A 165 -10.62 13.85 11.37
N SER A 166 -11.26 14.04 10.22
CA SER A 166 -12.22 15.12 9.97
C SER A 166 -13.54 14.50 9.50
N LEU A 167 -14.58 15.33 9.37
CA LEU A 167 -15.98 14.91 9.17
C LEU A 167 -16.12 13.63 8.34
N ASN A 168 -15.53 13.61 7.13
CA ASN A 168 -15.67 12.51 6.17
C ASN A 168 -14.31 11.91 5.73
N LYS A 169 -13.21 12.18 6.45
CA LYS A 169 -11.86 11.75 6.05
C LYS A 169 -11.01 11.32 7.23
N VAL A 170 -10.09 10.39 6.98
CA VAL A 170 -8.99 10.02 7.89
C VAL A 170 -7.68 10.45 7.24
N LYS A 171 -6.88 11.21 7.96
CA LYS A 171 -5.53 11.62 7.56
C LYS A 171 -4.50 10.77 8.30
N LEU A 172 -3.63 10.09 7.57
CA LEU A 172 -2.46 9.38 8.09
C LEU A 172 -1.23 10.31 8.08
N ILE A 173 -0.46 10.30 9.18
CA ILE A 173 0.65 11.22 9.42
C ILE A 173 1.87 10.44 9.92
N TYR A 174 3.06 10.79 9.43
CA TYR A 174 4.33 10.13 9.78
C TYR A 174 4.72 10.34 11.25
N SER A 175 4.67 11.59 11.76
CA SER A 175 5.10 11.93 13.12
C SER A 175 4.43 13.23 13.61
N PRO A 176 4.16 13.38 14.92
CA PRO A 176 3.60 14.60 15.52
C PRO A 176 4.63 15.76 15.55
N TYR A 177 5.92 15.46 15.45
CA TYR A 177 7.02 16.44 15.46
C TYR A 177 7.50 16.82 14.05
N SER A 178 6.87 16.26 13.01
CA SER A 178 7.17 16.58 11.62
C SER A 178 6.28 17.74 11.17
N ASN A 179 6.85 18.94 11.05
CA ASN A 179 6.23 20.04 10.33
C ASN A 179 6.02 19.64 8.85
N LYS A 180 4.88 18.99 8.56
CA LYS A 180 4.21 18.79 7.27
C LYS A 180 5.13 18.44 6.06
N LYS A 181 5.65 17.21 5.99
CA LYS A 181 6.43 16.75 4.82
C LYS A 181 5.67 15.84 3.84
N TYR A 182 4.77 14.98 4.33
CA TYR A 182 3.80 14.25 3.49
C TYR A 182 2.65 13.64 4.30
N TYR A 183 1.48 13.41 3.69
CA TYR A 183 0.34 12.71 4.27
C TYR A 183 -0.48 11.96 3.21
N ILE A 184 -1.25 10.98 3.67
CA ILE A 184 -2.38 10.40 2.93
C ILE A 184 -3.67 10.77 3.66
N ARG A 185 -4.65 11.28 2.93
CA ARG A 185 -6.04 11.44 3.39
C ARG A 185 -6.91 10.49 2.59
N VAL A 186 -7.70 9.69 3.27
CA VAL A 186 -8.66 8.77 2.66
C VAL A 186 -10.06 9.14 3.14
N SER A 187 -11.05 9.17 2.25
CA SER A 187 -12.43 9.37 2.69
C SER A 187 -12.95 8.17 3.46
N GLN A 188 -13.80 8.42 4.46
CA GLN A 188 -14.39 7.35 5.28
C GLN A 188 -15.30 6.42 4.46
N ASN A 189 -15.77 6.85 3.28
CA ASN A 189 -16.51 6.01 2.31
C ASN A 189 -15.74 4.78 1.83
N ILE A 190 -14.44 4.66 2.11
CA ILE A 190 -13.67 3.45 1.83
C ILE A 190 -13.95 2.32 2.83
N TYR A 191 -14.65 2.60 3.94
CA TYR A 191 -14.85 1.70 5.07
C TYR A 191 -15.28 0.28 4.66
N ASP A 192 -16.33 0.13 3.86
CA ASP A 192 -16.84 -1.19 3.46
C ASP A 192 -15.84 -1.94 2.57
N THR A 193 -15.11 -1.21 1.72
CA THR A 193 -14.00 -1.78 0.94
C THR A 193 -12.94 -2.33 1.88
N LEU A 194 -12.50 -1.54 2.88
CA LEU A 194 -11.52 -2.01 3.85
C LEU A 194 -12.03 -3.19 4.67
N LYS A 195 -13.31 -3.22 5.05
CA LYS A 195 -13.94 -4.32 5.79
C LYS A 195 -13.91 -5.63 5.00
N ILE A 196 -14.02 -5.58 3.67
CA ILE A 196 -13.86 -6.74 2.81
C ILE A 196 -12.40 -7.18 2.77
N LEU A 197 -11.49 -6.25 2.49
CA LEU A 197 -10.07 -6.57 2.29
C LEU A 197 -9.38 -7.03 3.59
N THR A 198 -9.79 -6.49 4.74
CA THR A 198 -9.22 -6.81 6.07
C THR A 198 -9.85 -8.03 6.75
N ASN A 199 -10.64 -8.82 6.01
CA ASN A 199 -11.23 -10.05 6.52
C ASN A 199 -11.03 -11.19 5.51
N ALA A 200 -10.36 -12.27 5.93
CA ALA A 200 -10.02 -13.38 5.04
C ALA A 200 -11.26 -13.99 4.35
N SER A 201 -12.33 -14.27 5.10
CA SER A 201 -13.57 -14.85 4.55
C SER A 201 -14.23 -13.90 3.54
N LYS A 202 -14.32 -12.60 3.85
CA LYS A 202 -14.91 -11.63 2.92
C LYS A 202 -14.05 -11.40 1.68
N LEU A 203 -12.73 -11.36 1.84
CA LEU A 203 -11.81 -11.25 0.72
C LEU A 203 -11.90 -12.49 -0.19
N ARG A 204 -12.01 -13.68 0.40
CA ARG A 204 -12.28 -14.92 -0.33
C ARG A 204 -13.56 -14.77 -1.15
N GLU A 205 -14.65 -14.30 -0.56
CA GLU A 205 -15.91 -14.11 -1.28
C GLU A 205 -15.85 -13.03 -2.36
N PHE A 206 -15.07 -11.98 -2.13
CA PHE A 206 -14.84 -10.90 -3.08
C PHE A 206 -14.15 -11.36 -4.37
N ILE A 207 -13.27 -12.37 -4.27
CA ILE A 207 -12.63 -12.98 -5.44
C ILE A 207 -13.70 -13.78 -6.21
N LYS A 208 -14.25 -13.18 -7.26
CA LYS A 208 -15.08 -13.79 -8.29
C LYS A 208 -14.31 -13.82 -9.58
#